data_AF-A0A8S0FU90-F1
#
_entry.id   AF-A0A8S0FU90-F1
#
_cell.length_a   1.000
_cell.length_b   1.000
_cell.length_c   1.000
_cell.angle_alpha   90.00
_cell.angle_beta   90.00
_cell.angle_gamma   90.00
#
_symmetry.space_group_name_H-M   'P 1'
#
loop_
_entity.id
_entity.type
_entity.pdbx_description
1 polymer ?
#
loop_
_entity_poly.entity_id
_entity_poly.type
_entity_poly.pdbx_seq_one_letter_code
_entity_poly.pdbx_strand_id
1 'polypeptide(L)'
;MSLMAPFFIGMALAEERKVDALAAGLLSVAAFMTVTPYSVGEAYAVGANWLGGANIISGIIIGLVVAEMFTFIVHRNWVIKLPDSVPTSVSRSFSALIPGFIILSVMGIIAWALNTWGTNFHQIIMDTISTPLASLGSVGRLGLCDLCSTALVLRYSWRAGADRTGQRHYDALGAGKYRDLSAIWFRRSGAGSR
;
A
#
# COMPACT_ATOMS: atom_id res chain seq x y z
N MET A 1 7.02 -2.29 -3.69
CA MET A 1 5.66 -2.58 -3.19
C MET A 1 5.66 -2.74 -1.68
N SER A 2 6.49 -3.61 -1.10
CA SER A 2 6.54 -3.79 0.36
C SER A 2 6.95 -2.55 1.16
N LEU A 3 7.73 -1.62 0.59
CA LEU A 3 8.09 -0.36 1.25
C LEU A 3 6.96 0.69 1.25
N MET A 4 6.06 0.62 0.27
CA MET A 4 4.95 1.58 0.17
C MET A 4 3.84 1.22 1.17
N ALA A 5 3.66 -0.06 1.46
CA ALA A 5 2.68 -0.54 2.43
C ALA A 5 2.83 0.08 3.84
N PRO A 6 3.99 0.01 4.53
CA PRO A 6 4.17 0.61 5.85
C PRO A 6 3.99 2.13 5.82
N PHE A 7 4.37 2.80 4.72
CA PHE A 7 4.18 4.25 4.57
C PHE A 7 2.70 4.63 4.59
N PHE A 8 1.88 4.02 3.73
CA PHE A 8 0.45 4.36 3.65
C PHE A 8 -0.33 3.92 4.89
N ILE A 9 -0.04 2.73 5.42
CA ILE A 9 -0.70 2.24 6.64
C ILE A 9 -0.33 3.09 7.84
N GLY A 10 0.95 3.46 7.98
CA GLY A 10 1.42 4.30 9.06
C GLY A 10 0.82 5.71 9.01
N MET A 11 0.73 6.30 7.81
CA MET A 11 0.05 7.59 7.62
C MET A 11 -1.43 7.51 7.94
N ALA A 12 -2.15 6.52 7.40
CA ALA A 12 -3.59 6.39 7.58
C ALA A 12 -3.97 6.24 9.06
N LEU A 13 -3.22 5.42 9.82
CA LEU A 13 -3.47 5.24 11.24
C LEU A 13 -3.13 6.50 12.06
N ALA A 14 -2.05 7.20 11.71
CA ALA A 14 -1.66 8.44 12.38
C ALA A 14 -2.66 9.59 12.13
N GLU A 15 -3.26 9.67 10.93
CA GLU A 15 -4.33 10.62 10.62
C GLU A 15 -5.57 10.37 11.49
N GLU A 16 -5.98 9.11 11.63
CA GLU A 16 -7.12 8.73 12.48
C GLU A 16 -6.87 9.11 13.94
N ARG A 17 -5.63 8.98 14.41
CA ARG A 17 -5.20 9.31 15.77
C ARG A 17 -4.88 10.80 15.98
N LYS A 18 -5.07 11.66 14.97
CA LYS A 18 -4.80 13.11 15.01
C LYS A 18 -3.36 13.47 15.39
N VAL A 19 -2.39 12.65 14.99
CA VAL A 19 -0.94 12.90 15.15
C VAL A 19 -0.29 13.20 13.79
N ASP A 20 0.99 13.54 13.77
CA ASP A 20 1.69 13.85 12.53
C ASP A 20 1.80 12.60 11.63
N ALA A 21 0.97 12.57 10.59
CA ALA A 21 0.86 11.44 9.68
C ALA A 21 2.13 11.21 8.85
N LEU A 22 2.72 12.30 8.35
CA LEU A 22 3.89 12.22 7.48
C LEU A 22 5.10 11.72 8.27
N ALA A 23 5.26 12.17 9.52
CA ALA A 23 6.29 11.65 10.41
C ALA A 23 6.10 10.15 10.70
N ALA A 24 4.89 9.71 11.04
CA ALA A 24 4.59 8.29 11.30
C ALA A 24 4.82 7.41 10.07
N GLY A 25 4.43 7.87 8.88
CA GLY A 25 4.64 7.18 7.62
C GLY A 25 6.14 7.01 7.30
N LEU A 26 6.92 8.09 7.39
CA LEU A 26 8.37 8.04 7.16
C LEU A 26 9.10 7.16 8.19
N LEU A 27 8.68 7.21 9.46
CA LEU A 27 9.23 6.34 10.51
C LEU A 27 8.90 4.87 10.26
N SER A 28 7.72 4.56 9.73
CA SER A 28 7.34 3.19 9.38
C SER A 28 8.23 2.61 8.28
N VAL A 29 8.61 3.43 7.29
CA VAL A 29 9.57 3.04 6.25
C VAL A 29 10.97 2.86 6.83
N ALA A 30 11.41 3.78 7.69
CA ALA A 30 12.70 3.69 8.35
C ALA A 30 12.81 2.43 9.22
N ALA A 31 11.79 2.13 10.02
CA ALA A 31 11.73 0.93 10.85
C ALA A 31 11.74 -0.35 10.00
N PHE A 32 11.01 -0.38 8.87
CA PHE A 32 11.07 -1.50 7.92
C PHE A 32 12.49 -1.73 7.41
N MET A 33 13.23 -0.66 7.08
CA MET A 33 14.63 -0.76 6.65
C MET A 33 15.55 -1.24 7.77
N THR A 34 15.37 -0.76 9.00
CA THR A 34 16.17 -1.19 10.16
C THR A 34 16.05 -2.69 10.43
N VAL A 35 14.86 -3.25 10.21
CA VAL A 35 14.57 -4.66 10.46
C VAL A 35 15.01 -5.56 9.30
N THR A 36 15.30 -4.99 8.13
CA THR A 36 15.69 -5.75 6.94
C THR A 36 17.18 -6.12 7.00
N PRO A 37 17.56 -7.40 6.83
CA PRO A 37 18.97 -7.79 6.85
C PRO A 37 19.72 -7.27 5.62
N TYR A 38 20.91 -6.71 5.85
CA TYR A 38 21.81 -6.17 4.81
C TYR A 38 22.88 -7.18 4.35
N SER A 39 22.51 -8.46 4.22
CA SER A 39 23.46 -9.53 3.88
C SER A 39 23.05 -10.24 2.59
N VAL A 40 23.78 -9.98 1.50
CA VAL A 40 23.73 -10.78 0.27
C VAL A 40 25.17 -11.18 -0.12
N GLY A 41 25.68 -12.25 0.49
CA GLY A 41 27.07 -12.67 0.33
C GLY A 41 28.04 -11.75 1.09
N GLU A 42 29.27 -11.58 0.58
CA GLU A 42 30.30 -10.69 1.16
C GLU A 42 30.01 -9.18 0.96
N ALA A 43 28.91 -8.83 0.27
CA ALA A 43 28.53 -7.46 0.00
C ALA A 43 27.37 -7.00 0.90
N TYR A 44 27.53 -5.83 1.52
CA TYR A 44 26.47 -5.11 2.20
C TYR A 44 25.46 -4.58 1.19
N ALA A 45 24.48 -5.41 0.82
CA ALA A 45 23.39 -5.00 -0.06
C ALA A 45 22.05 -5.55 0.43
N VAL A 46 20.99 -4.79 0.17
CA VAL A 46 19.62 -5.22 0.43
C VAL A 46 19.19 -6.11 -0.72
N GLY A 47 18.93 -7.38 -0.43
CA GLY A 47 18.35 -8.29 -1.43
C GLY A 47 17.01 -7.75 -1.90
N ALA A 48 16.83 -7.57 -3.22
CA ALA A 48 15.58 -7.11 -3.82
C ALA A 48 14.38 -8.00 -3.44
N ASN A 49 14.64 -9.26 -3.08
CA ASN A 49 13.63 -10.20 -2.59
C ASN A 49 12.93 -9.70 -1.31
N TRP A 50 13.65 -9.01 -0.42
CA TRP A 50 13.07 -8.47 0.82
C TRP A 50 12.14 -7.28 0.56
N LEU A 51 12.42 -6.49 -0.47
CA LEU A 51 11.60 -5.33 -0.87
C LEU A 51 10.44 -5.69 -1.81
N GLY A 52 10.39 -6.95 -2.25
CA GLY A 52 9.41 -7.51 -3.18
C GLY A 52 8.02 -7.74 -2.56
N GLY A 53 7.09 -8.27 -3.35
CA GLY A 53 5.70 -8.48 -2.93
C GLY A 53 5.50 -9.52 -1.81
N ALA A 54 6.47 -10.42 -1.62
CA ALA A 54 6.41 -11.46 -0.58
C ALA A 54 6.31 -10.88 0.84
N ASN A 55 6.88 -9.69 1.07
CA ASN A 55 6.94 -9.06 2.40
C ASN A 55 5.87 -7.99 2.63
N ILE A 56 4.86 -7.87 1.75
CA ILE A 56 3.82 -6.84 1.88
C ILE A 56 3.10 -6.94 3.24
N ILE A 57 2.83 -8.17 3.70
CA ILE A 57 2.14 -8.42 4.98
C ILE A 57 3.02 -7.99 6.15
N SER A 58 4.33 -8.27 6.09
CA SER A 58 5.30 -7.77 7.06
C SER A 58 5.31 -6.24 7.11
N GLY A 59 5.31 -5.58 5.94
CA GLY A 59 5.22 -4.13 5.84
C GLY A 59 3.95 -3.55 6.48
N ILE A 60 2.79 -4.20 6.31
CA ILE A 60 1.54 -3.77 6.95
C ILE A 60 1.64 -3.85 8.47
N ILE A 61 2.14 -4.97 9.01
CA ILE A 61 2.26 -5.18 10.45
C ILE A 61 3.22 -4.16 11.07
N ILE A 62 4.39 -3.95 10.44
CA ILE A 62 5.37 -2.96 10.92
C ILE A 62 4.76 -1.55 10.91
N GLY A 63 4.05 -1.17 9.84
CA GLY A 63 3.38 0.13 9.76
C GLY A 63 2.36 0.35 10.89
N LEU A 64 1.56 -0.67 11.22
CA LEU A 64 0.60 -0.61 12.33
C LEU A 64 1.29 -0.43 13.68
N VAL A 65 2.31 -1.27 13.96
CA VAL A 65 3.03 -1.22 15.24
C VAL A 65 3.75 0.12 15.42
N VAL A 66 4.41 0.62 14.37
CA VAL A 66 5.14 1.90 14.42
C VAL A 66 4.18 3.07 14.64
N ALA A 67 3.05 3.12 13.93
CA ALA A 67 2.08 4.19 14.09
C ALA A 67 1.39 4.18 15.47
N GLU A 68 1.10 3.00 16.03
CA GLU A 68 0.56 2.89 17.39
C GLU A 68 1.60 3.33 18.44
N MET A 69 2.86 2.89 18.32
CA MET A 69 3.95 3.34 19.21
C MET A 69 4.20 4.85 19.10
N PHE A 70 4.21 5.40 17.89
CA PHE A 70 4.36 6.83 17.67
C PHE A 70 3.24 7.62 18.33
N THR A 71 1.99 7.19 18.14
CA THR A 71 0.81 7.79 18.76
C THR A 71 0.93 7.76 20.29
N PHE A 72 1.32 6.62 20.87
CA PHE A 72 1.47 6.45 22.31
C PHE A 72 2.50 7.42 22.91
N ILE A 73 3.67 7.57 22.28
CA ILE A 73 4.74 8.45 22.76
C ILE A 73 4.33 9.92 22.67
N VAL A 74 3.66 10.32 21.58
CA VAL A 74 3.18 11.69 21.39
C VAL A 74 2.11 12.05 22.42
N HIS A 75 1.15 11.15 22.69
CA HIS A 75 0.12 11.37 23.71
C HIS A 75 0.70 11.50 25.13
N ARG A 76 1.85 10.87 25.41
CA ARG A 76 2.54 10.98 26.70
C ARG A 76 3.35 12.27 26.86
N ASN A 77 3.30 13.19 25.89
CA ASN A 77 4.05 14.46 25.87
C ASN A 77 5.58 14.28 25.93
N TRP A 78 6.13 13.15 25.45
CA TRP A 78 7.58 12.97 25.28
C TRP A 78 8.08 13.66 24.01
N VAL A 79 7.73 14.95 23.87
CA VAL A 79 7.90 15.74 22.65
C VAL A 79 8.59 17.05 23.02
N ILE A 80 9.60 17.44 22.24
CA ILE A 80 10.30 18.73 22.42
C ILE A 80 9.38 19.83 21.89
N LYS A 81 8.74 20.58 22.79
CA LYS A 81 7.94 21.75 22.42
C LYS A 81 8.86 22.95 22.21
N LEU A 82 8.93 23.41 20.97
CA LEU A 82 9.63 24.64 20.63
C LEU A 82 8.68 25.85 20.80
N PRO A 83 9.20 27.04 21.18
CA PRO A 83 8.41 28.26 21.35
C PRO A 83 7.89 28.78 20.00
N ASP A 84 6.87 29.65 20.02
CA ASP A 84 6.14 30.13 18.83
C ASP A 84 7.00 30.89 17.80
N SER A 85 8.24 31.22 18.15
CA SER A 85 9.18 31.90 17.24
C SER A 85 9.75 30.99 16.14
N VAL A 86 9.51 29.67 16.18
CA VAL A 86 9.98 28.75 15.12
C VAL A 86 8.87 28.38 14.12
N PRO A 87 9.18 28.25 12.82
CA PRO A 87 8.21 27.80 11.83
C PRO A 87 7.63 26.42 12.17
N THR A 88 6.35 26.22 11.89
CA THR A 88 5.62 24.97 12.16
C THR A 88 6.27 23.74 11.52
N SER A 89 6.90 23.90 10.35
CA SER A 89 7.64 22.82 9.68
C SER A 89 8.83 22.30 10.49
N VAL A 90 9.54 23.18 11.18
CA VAL A 90 10.70 22.82 12.01
C VAL A 90 10.25 22.20 13.32
N SER A 91 9.21 22.79 13.94
CA SER A 91 8.62 22.27 15.17
C SER A 91 8.15 20.81 15.05
N ARG A 92 7.52 20.46 13.92
CA ARG A 92 7.07 19.08 13.64
C ARG A 92 8.21 18.07 13.56
N SER A 93 9.30 18.39 12.85
CA SER A 93 10.45 17.49 12.73
C SER A 93 11.14 17.23 14.08
N PHE A 94 11.31 18.25 14.92
CA PHE A 94 11.88 18.09 16.26
C PHE A 94 10.92 17.36 17.21
N SER A 95 9.61 17.59 17.06
CA SER A 95 8.59 16.88 17.84
C SER A 95 8.59 15.38 17.56
N ALA A 96 8.85 14.98 16.31
CA ALA A 96 8.92 13.58 15.90
C ALA A 96 10.28 12.92 16.19
N LEU A 97 11.33 13.69 16.56
CA LEU A 97 12.69 13.19 16.71
C LEU A 97 12.85 12.23 17.90
N ILE A 98 12.35 12.59 19.08
CA ILE A 98 12.38 11.71 20.26
C ILE A 98 11.54 10.44 20.02
N PRO A 99 10.27 10.52 19.58
CA PRO A 99 9.49 9.34 19.23
C PRO A 99 10.20 8.45 18.21
N GLY A 100 10.77 9.04 17.15
CA GLY A 100 11.49 8.31 16.12
C GLY A 100 12.71 7.57 16.66
N PHE A 101 13.52 8.24 17.50
CA PHE A 101 14.70 7.62 18.09
C PHE A 101 14.34 6.41 18.96
N ILE A 102 13.29 6.52 19.79
CA ILE A 102 12.83 5.42 20.65
C ILE A 102 12.34 4.25 19.79
N ILE A 103 11.48 4.52 18.81
CA ILE A 103 10.90 3.49 17.92
C ILE A 103 12.00 2.74 17.18
N LEU A 104 12.94 3.46 16.56
CA LEU A 104 14.03 2.86 15.79
C LEU A 104 15.00 2.09 16.70
N SER A 105 15.27 2.58 17.91
CA SER A 105 16.10 1.87 18.88
C SER A 105 15.46 0.55 19.30
N VAL A 106 14.16 0.55 19.61
CA VAL A 106 13.41 -0.66 19.97
C VAL A 106 13.40 -1.66 18.82
N MET A 107 13.05 -1.21 17.61
CA MET A 107 13.03 -2.07 16.42
C MET A 107 14.42 -2.59 16.06
N GLY A 108 15.47 -1.79 16.25
CA GLY A 108 16.87 -2.19 16.05
C GLY A 108 17.32 -3.25 17.04
N ILE A 109 16.97 -3.13 18.32
CA ILE A 109 17.26 -4.15 19.34
C ILE A 109 16.54 -5.47 19.01
N ILE A 110 15.27 -5.40 18.57
CA ILE A 110 14.51 -6.58 18.15
C ILE A 110 15.19 -7.23 16.93
N ALA A 111 15.58 -6.45 15.93
CA ALA A 111 16.27 -6.96 14.74
C ALA A 111 17.62 -7.63 15.10
N TRP A 112 18.39 -7.02 16.00
CA TRP A 112 19.65 -7.57 16.49
C TRP A 112 19.46 -8.89 17.27
N ALA A 113 18.46 -8.95 18.15
CA ALA A 113 18.13 -10.15 18.90
C ALA A 113 17.70 -11.31 17.97
N LEU A 114 16.85 -11.02 16.98
CA LEU A 114 16.41 -12.01 16.00
C LEU A 114 17.56 -12.54 15.13
N ASN A 115 18.47 -11.66 14.71
CA ASN A 115 19.66 -12.03 13.96
C ASN A 115 20.55 -13.00 14.75
N THR A 116 20.67 -12.80 16.07
CA THR A 116 21.43 -13.70 16.96
C THR A 116 20.83 -15.12 17.01
N TRP A 117 19.52 -15.26 16.84
CA TRP A 117 18.84 -16.55 16.73
C TRP A 117 18.80 -17.14 15.31
N GLY A 118 19.47 -16.48 14.34
CA GLY A 118 19.49 -16.92 12.94
C GLY A 118 18.16 -16.75 12.22
N THR A 119 17.22 -16.00 12.80
CA THR A 119 15.89 -15.76 12.22
C THR A 119 15.73 -14.30 11.82
N ASN A 120 14.92 -14.04 10.80
CA ASN A 120 14.63 -12.68 10.35
C ASN A 120 13.17 -12.36 10.66
N PHE A 121 12.88 -11.11 11.05
CA PHE A 121 11.52 -10.67 11.32
C PHE A 121 10.58 -10.92 10.13
N HIS A 122 11.07 -10.65 8.92
CA HIS A 122 10.35 -10.94 7.67
C HIS A 122 10.09 -12.44 7.48
N GLN A 123 11.03 -13.31 7.83
CA GLN A 123 10.86 -14.77 7.71
C GLN A 123 9.84 -15.29 8.71
N ILE A 124 9.89 -14.83 9.97
CA ILE A 124 8.92 -15.23 11.00
C ILE A 124 7.49 -14.88 10.56
N ILE A 125 7.29 -13.69 10.01
CA ILE A 125 5.98 -13.26 9.50
C ILE A 125 5.60 -14.05 8.27
N MET A 126 6.56 -14.31 7.38
CA MET A 126 6.30 -15.08 6.18
C MET A 126 5.83 -16.49 6.52
N ASP A 127 6.51 -17.18 7.42
CA ASP A 127 6.23 -18.57 7.80
C ASP A 127 4.97 -18.71 8.66
N THR A 128 4.66 -17.70 9.48
CA THR A 128 3.50 -17.76 10.39
C THR A 128 2.21 -17.32 9.72
N ILE A 129 2.26 -16.31 8.84
CA ILE A 129 1.05 -15.66 8.29
C ILE A 129 0.98 -15.79 6.78
N SER A 130 2.07 -15.47 6.06
CA SER A 130 1.99 -15.36 4.60
C SER A 130 1.84 -16.72 3.91
N THR A 131 2.54 -17.76 4.38
CA THR A 131 2.52 -19.11 3.80
C THR A 131 1.19 -19.84 4.03
N PRO A 132 0.58 -19.86 5.24
CA PRO A 132 -0.73 -20.48 5.40
C PRO A 132 -1.80 -19.70 4.64
N LEU A 133 -1.76 -18.36 4.63
CA LEU A 133 -2.72 -17.56 3.89
C LEU A 133 -2.59 -17.75 2.37
N ALA A 134 -1.35 -17.89 1.85
CA ALA A 134 -1.12 -18.22 0.46
C ALA A 134 -1.60 -19.63 0.10
N SER A 135 -1.44 -20.61 0.99
CA SER A 135 -1.99 -21.97 0.79
C SER A 135 -3.52 -21.98 0.80
N LEU A 136 -4.15 -21.17 1.66
CA LEU A 136 -5.60 -20.99 1.71
C LEU A 136 -6.12 -20.22 0.47
N GLY A 137 -5.36 -19.24 -0.02
CA GLY A 137 -5.65 -18.60 -1.31
C GLY A 137 -5.49 -19.56 -2.49
N SER A 138 -4.58 -20.54 -2.38
CA SER A 138 -4.33 -21.52 -3.43
C SER A 138 -5.29 -22.71 -3.41
N VAL A 139 -6.01 -23.00 -2.33
CA VAL A 139 -7.17 -23.91 -2.43
C VAL A 139 -8.33 -23.26 -3.21
N GLY A 140 -8.35 -21.92 -3.31
CA GLY A 140 -9.15 -21.20 -4.31
C GLY A 140 -8.67 -21.40 -5.76
N ARG A 141 -7.51 -22.01 -5.99
CA ARG A 141 -6.95 -22.37 -7.31
C ARG A 141 -7.39 -23.76 -7.79
N LEU A 142 -8.36 -24.40 -7.13
CA LEU A 142 -9.31 -25.27 -7.83
C LEU A 142 -10.34 -24.46 -8.62
N GLY A 143 -10.41 -23.13 -8.41
CA GLY A 143 -11.18 -22.15 -9.17
C GLY A 143 -10.42 -21.54 -10.36
N LEU A 144 -9.54 -22.28 -11.05
CA LEU A 144 -9.05 -21.84 -12.36
C LEU A 144 -10.22 -21.67 -13.37
N CYS A 145 -11.37 -22.29 -13.09
CA CYS A 145 -12.65 -22.02 -13.74
C CYS A 145 -13.28 -20.66 -13.36
N ASP A 146 -13.02 -20.12 -12.17
CA ASP A 146 -13.63 -18.86 -11.68
C ASP A 146 -12.90 -17.59 -12.12
N LEU A 147 -11.62 -17.68 -12.48
CA LEU A 147 -10.90 -16.56 -13.09
C LEU A 147 -11.44 -16.23 -14.49
N CYS A 148 -11.97 -17.22 -15.22
CA CYS A 148 -12.69 -16.99 -16.47
C CYS A 148 -14.01 -16.26 -16.19
N SER A 149 -14.74 -16.66 -15.14
CA SER A 149 -16.01 -16.07 -14.72
C SER A 149 -15.87 -14.63 -14.20
N THR A 150 -14.86 -14.33 -13.37
CA THR A 150 -14.64 -12.99 -12.82
C THR A 150 -14.10 -12.01 -13.88
N ALA A 151 -13.26 -12.47 -14.81
CA ALA A 151 -12.86 -11.67 -15.97
C ALA A 151 -14.05 -11.35 -16.90
N LEU A 152 -14.99 -12.29 -17.07
CA LEU A 152 -16.23 -12.08 -17.83
C LEU A 152 -17.15 -11.08 -17.14
N VAL A 153 -17.33 -11.18 -15.82
CA VAL A 153 -18.14 -10.25 -15.02
C VAL A 153 -17.55 -8.85 -15.03
N LEU A 154 -16.23 -8.69 -14.92
CA LEU A 154 -15.58 -7.38 -15.05
C LEU A 154 -15.74 -6.81 -16.46
N ARG A 155 -15.62 -7.64 -17.51
CA ARG A 155 -15.85 -7.21 -18.89
C ARG A 155 -17.32 -6.83 -19.14
N TYR A 156 -18.28 -7.55 -18.56
CA TYR A 156 -19.70 -7.23 -18.62
C TYR A 156 -20.04 -5.96 -17.83
N SER A 157 -19.47 -5.79 -16.63
CA SER A 157 -19.66 -4.59 -15.81
C SER A 157 -19.09 -3.35 -16.48
N TRP A 158 -17.92 -3.47 -17.13
CA TRP A 158 -17.32 -2.35 -17.86
C TRP A 158 -18.11 -2.00 -19.12
N ARG A 159 -18.61 -3.01 -19.85
CA ARG A 159 -19.45 -2.82 -21.03
C ARG A 159 -20.83 -2.24 -20.68
N ALA A 160 -21.47 -2.70 -19.61
CA ALA A 160 -22.71 -2.16 -19.10
C ALA A 160 -22.57 -0.77 -18.45
N GLY A 161 -21.34 -0.39 -18.07
CA GLY A 161 -21.00 0.95 -17.61
C GLY A 161 -20.86 1.94 -18.77
N ALA A 162 -20.20 1.54 -19.86
CA ALA A 162 -19.98 2.38 -21.05
C ALA A 162 -21.29 2.79 -21.76
N ASP A 163 -22.29 1.89 -21.78
CA ASP A 163 -23.59 2.20 -22.39
C ASP A 163 -24.38 3.26 -21.60
N ARG A 164 -24.23 3.30 -20.26
CA ARG A 164 -24.94 4.26 -19.40
C ARG A 164 -24.37 5.68 -19.49
N THR A 165 -23.08 5.82 -19.73
CA THR A 165 -22.43 7.14 -19.95
C THR A 165 -22.68 7.66 -21.36
N GLY A 166 -22.78 6.79 -22.36
CA GLY A 166 -23.18 7.17 -23.72
C GLY A 166 -24.61 7.71 -23.78
N GLN A 167 -25.59 6.99 -23.23
CA GLN A 167 -27.01 7.36 -23.29
C GLN A 167 -27.29 8.73 -22.62
N ARG A 168 -26.69 9.00 -21.45
CA ARG A 168 -26.83 10.30 -20.75
C ARG A 168 -26.27 11.48 -21.55
N HIS A 169 -25.27 11.25 -22.40
CA HIS A 169 -24.72 12.26 -23.29
C HIS A 169 -25.63 12.53 -24.51
N TYR A 170 -26.38 11.53 -24.99
CA TYR A 170 -27.34 11.69 -26.08
C TYR A 170 -28.68 12.31 -25.63
N ASP A 171 -29.13 11.99 -24.41
CA ASP A 171 -30.38 12.51 -23.84
C ASP A 171 -30.25 14.00 -23.45
N ALA A 172 -29.06 14.46 -23.05
CA ALA A 172 -28.77 15.86 -22.76
C ALA A 172 -28.74 16.76 -24.00
N LEU A 173 -28.63 16.19 -25.21
CA LEU A 173 -28.51 16.92 -26.48
C LEU A 173 -29.81 16.96 -27.32
N GLY A 174 -30.94 16.48 -26.79
CA GLY A 174 -32.25 16.64 -27.45
C GLY A 174 -32.27 16.15 -28.91
N ALA A 175 -31.75 14.96 -29.17
CA ALA A 175 -31.44 14.51 -30.52
C ALA A 175 -32.59 13.72 -31.20
N GLY A 176 -33.73 14.39 -31.46
CA GLY A 176 -34.71 13.91 -32.45
C GLY A 176 -34.20 13.94 -33.90
N LYS A 177 -32.97 14.42 -34.14
CA LYS A 177 -32.44 14.78 -35.47
C LYS A 177 -31.22 13.97 -35.94
N TYR A 178 -30.62 13.12 -35.09
CA TYR A 178 -29.38 12.38 -35.41
C TYR A 178 -29.56 10.87 -35.66
N ARG A 179 -30.80 10.35 -35.63
CA ARG A 179 -31.09 8.94 -35.96
C ARG A 179 -30.82 8.58 -37.43
N ASP A 180 -30.83 9.57 -38.33
CA ASP A 180 -30.59 9.35 -39.76
C ASP A 180 -29.10 9.29 -40.12
N LEU A 181 -28.23 9.94 -39.35
CA LEU A 181 -26.81 10.04 -39.69
C LEU A 181 -26.02 8.76 -39.35
N SER A 182 -26.49 7.96 -38.37
CA SER A 182 -25.91 6.64 -38.07
C SER A 182 -26.25 5.58 -39.13
N ALA A 183 -27.35 5.73 -39.88
CA ALA A 183 -27.71 4.82 -40.97
C ALA A 183 -26.79 5.00 -42.20
N ILE A 184 -26.25 6.21 -42.40
CA ILE A 184 -25.33 6.52 -43.51
C ILE A 184 -23.93 5.95 -43.25
N TRP A 185 -23.49 5.91 -41.99
CA TRP A 185 -22.18 5.35 -41.63
C TRP A 185 -22.13 3.81 -41.67
N PHE A 186 -23.25 3.13 -41.36
CA PHE A 186 -23.32 1.66 -41.41
C PHE A 186 -23.37 1.10 -42.83
N ARG A 187 -23.81 1.89 -43.82
CA ARG A 187 -23.81 1.48 -45.24
C ARG A 187 -22.43 1.62 -45.89
N ARG A 188 -21.46 2.29 -45.24
CA ARG A 188 -20.11 2.56 -45.81
C ARG A 188 -19.01 1.62 -45.29
N SER A 189 -19.28 0.82 -44.26
CA SER A 189 -18.32 -0.15 -43.68
C SER A 189 -18.49 -1.59 -44.19
N GLY A 190 -19.45 -1.83 -45.09
CA GLY A 190 -19.66 -3.11 -45.76
C GLY A 190 -19.19 -3.11 -47.23
N ALA A 191 -17.89 -2.98 -47.47
CA ALA A 191 -17.28 -3.32 -48.77
C ALA A 191 -15.77 -3.55 -48.61
N GLY A 192 -15.33 -4.81 -48.71
CA GLY A 192 -13.90 -5.15 -48.68
C GLY A 192 -13.57 -6.58 -48.24
N SER A 193 -14.40 -7.55 -48.60
CA SER A 193 -14.01 -8.97 -48.62
C SER A 193 -13.40 -9.26 -49.99
N ARG A 194 -12.07 -9.36 -50.07
CA ARG A 194 -11.27 -10.30 -50.87
C ARG A 194 -9.80 -9.97 -50.73
#